data_AF-A0A349N4Z0-F1
#
_entry.id   AF-A0A349N4Z0-F1
#
_cell.length_a   1.000
_cell.length_b   1.000
_cell.length_c   1.000
_cell.angle_alpha   90.00
_cell.angle_beta   90.00
_cell.angle_gamma   90.00
#
_symmetry.space_group_name_H-M   'P 1'
#
loop_
_entity.id
_entity.type
_entity.pdbx_description
1 polymer ?
#
loop_
_entity_poly.entity_id
_entity_poly.type
_entity_poly.pdbx_seq_one_letter_code
_entity_poly.pdbx_strand_id
1 'polypeptide(L)'
;MRLNRHSFIRRRNSMNLSITSMFYRAFASVLLLSLLASCTTVLVRTTGAEGIQEDPTERTAGAVVEDQSIETKVIVNLKKLEPELKKANIDVISHNGVVLLVGQVASEALKTRATQITSESSTKIKRIHNELEVAGKTGLLARSNDNWVATKVRTLMLANSSVPSGQIRVITENGAVFLMGLVTQADADAAADLARNVSGVTRVVKVFEYLN
;
A
#
# COMPACT_ATOMS: atom_id res chain seq x y z
N MET A 1 63.21 44.61 20.85
CA MET A 1 61.83 44.84 21.35
C MET A 1 60.89 43.87 20.63
N ARG A 2 60.56 42.73 21.25
CA ARG A 2 59.75 41.64 20.65
C ARG A 2 58.25 41.98 20.78
N LEU A 3 57.55 42.20 19.67
CA LEU A 3 56.10 42.37 19.65
C LEU A 3 55.38 41.02 19.48
N ASN A 4 54.28 40.93 20.22
CA ASN A 4 53.64 39.73 20.75
C ASN A 4 52.65 39.12 19.73
N ARG A 5 53.01 38.00 19.08
CA ARG A 5 52.16 37.28 18.09
C ARG A 5 50.98 36.50 18.71
N HIS A 6 50.86 36.47 20.03
CA HIS A 6 49.93 35.56 20.72
C HIS A 6 48.47 36.05 20.84
N SER A 7 48.19 37.34 20.59
CA SER A 7 46.84 37.93 20.78
C SER A 7 45.90 37.79 19.57
N PHE A 8 46.43 37.49 18.37
CA PHE A 8 45.63 37.45 17.14
C PHE A 8 44.90 36.10 16.93
N ILE A 9 45.45 35.00 17.43
CA ILE A 9 44.88 33.65 17.24
C ILE A 9 43.63 33.43 18.12
N ARG A 10 43.57 34.06 19.30
CA ARG A 10 42.47 33.84 20.27
C ARG A 10 41.14 34.47 19.84
N ARG A 11 41.13 35.56 19.06
CA ARG A 11 39.91 36.22 18.55
C ARG A 11 39.24 35.47 17.39
N ARG A 12 40.00 34.69 16.60
CA ARG A 12 39.46 33.96 15.45
C ARG A 12 38.62 32.74 15.88
N ASN A 13 39.00 32.08 16.99
CA ASN A 13 38.25 30.94 17.54
C ASN A 13 36.96 31.33 18.26
N SER A 14 36.88 32.50 18.92
CA SER A 14 35.65 32.96 19.58
C SER A 14 34.58 33.40 18.58
N MET A 15 34.97 33.91 17.41
CA MET A 15 34.05 34.32 16.35
C MET A 15 33.39 33.10 15.68
N ASN A 16 34.15 32.04 15.39
CA ASN A 16 33.62 30.83 14.76
C ASN A 16 32.61 30.07 15.66
N LEU A 17 32.79 30.10 16.99
CA LEU A 17 31.89 29.45 17.95
C LEU A 17 30.55 30.21 18.14
N SER A 18 30.57 31.53 17.98
CA SER A 18 29.35 32.36 18.00
C SER A 18 28.51 32.16 16.73
N ILE A 19 29.19 32.03 15.59
CA ILE A 19 28.52 31.86 14.29
C ILE A 19 27.85 30.48 14.19
N THR A 20 28.50 29.41 14.64
CA THR A 20 27.92 28.06 14.65
C THR A 20 26.72 27.92 15.59
N SER A 21 26.78 28.53 16.78
CA SER A 21 25.63 28.55 17.71
C SER A 21 24.47 29.40 17.19
N MET A 22 24.74 30.46 16.42
CA MET A 22 23.72 31.26 15.74
C MET A 22 22.99 30.47 14.65
N PHE A 23 23.72 29.70 13.84
CA PHE A 23 23.13 28.80 12.84
C PHE A 23 22.30 27.68 13.47
N TYR A 24 22.76 27.10 14.58
CA TYR A 24 22.01 26.05 15.28
C TYR A 24 20.69 26.57 15.87
N ARG A 25 20.70 27.80 16.43
CA ARG A 25 19.49 28.47 16.93
C ARG A 25 18.52 28.83 15.81
N ALA A 26 19.03 29.29 14.67
CA ALA A 26 18.21 29.57 13.48
C ALA A 26 17.58 28.30 12.90
N PHE A 27 18.36 27.20 12.81
CA PHE A 27 17.84 25.92 12.35
C PHE A 27 16.80 25.32 13.30
N ALA A 28 17.05 25.38 14.62
CA ALA A 28 16.10 24.91 15.63
C ALA A 28 14.79 25.72 15.64
N SER A 29 14.87 27.04 15.40
CA SER A 29 13.67 27.88 15.31
C SER A 29 12.88 27.63 14.01
N VAL A 30 13.55 27.46 12.87
CA VAL A 30 12.89 27.07 11.61
C VAL A 30 12.21 25.70 11.73
N LEU A 31 12.88 24.71 12.34
CA LEU A 31 12.31 23.39 12.59
C LEU A 31 11.08 23.48 13.51
N LEU A 32 11.15 24.27 14.58
CA LEU A 32 10.04 24.48 15.51
C LEU A 32 8.85 25.17 14.82
N LEU A 33 9.09 26.18 13.97
CA LEU A 33 8.04 26.84 13.20
C LEU A 33 7.38 25.88 12.18
N SER A 34 8.15 24.99 11.56
CA SER A 34 7.61 24.00 10.61
C SER A 34 6.69 22.97 11.28
N LEU A 35 6.95 22.62 12.55
CA LEU A 35 6.10 21.73 13.35
C LEU A 35 4.81 22.42 13.84
N LEU A 36 4.83 23.75 14.01
CA LEU A 36 3.65 24.53 14.43
C LEU A 36 2.68 24.79 13.26
N ALA A 37 3.18 24.87 12.02
CA ALA A 37 2.36 25.08 10.83
C ALA A 37 1.55 23.84 10.41
N SER A 38 1.80 22.67 11.03
CA SER A 38 1.15 21.41 10.67
C SER A 38 -0.32 21.31 11.13
N CYS A 39 -0.74 22.12 12.10
CA CYS A 39 -2.08 22.01 12.70
C CYS A 39 -3.16 22.83 11.96
N THR A 40 -2.79 23.78 11.10
CA THR A 40 -3.76 24.69 10.45
C THR A 40 -4.48 24.05 9.27
N THR A 41 -3.86 23.07 8.60
CA THR A 41 -4.45 22.38 7.45
C THR A 41 -5.64 21.50 7.83
N VAL A 42 -5.67 21.00 9.07
CA VAL A 42 -6.79 20.22 9.60
C VAL A 42 -8.01 21.13 9.85
N LEU A 43 -7.79 22.33 10.40
CA LEU A 43 -8.88 23.25 10.74
C LEU A 43 -9.63 23.77 9.50
N VAL A 44 -8.92 24.11 8.42
CA VAL A 44 -9.55 24.65 7.18
C VAL A 44 -10.50 23.65 6.51
N ARG A 45 -10.27 22.35 6.68
CA ARG A 45 -11.19 21.31 6.17
C ARG A 45 -12.45 21.13 7.03
N THR A 46 -12.43 21.60 8.28
CA THR A 46 -13.53 21.38 9.25
C THR A 46 -14.46 22.59 9.43
N THR A 47 -14.11 23.77 8.91
CA THR A 47 -14.83 25.03 9.13
C THR A 47 -15.61 25.54 7.93
N GLY A 48 -15.68 24.77 6.83
CA GLY A 48 -16.52 25.09 5.67
C GLY A 48 -18.01 24.97 5.96
N ALA A 49 -18.84 25.75 5.25
CA ALA A 49 -20.30 25.73 5.39
C ALA A 49 -20.94 24.37 5.04
N GLU A 50 -20.21 23.50 4.35
CA GLU A 50 -20.63 22.16 3.93
C GLU A 50 -20.34 21.06 4.98
N GLY A 51 -19.70 21.41 6.11
CA GLY A 51 -19.32 20.43 7.14
C GLY A 51 -18.22 19.47 6.69
N ILE A 52 -18.06 18.35 7.41
CA ILE A 52 -17.09 17.30 7.07
C ILE A 52 -17.74 16.37 6.04
N GLN A 53 -17.21 16.32 4.83
CA GLN A 53 -17.61 15.36 3.80
C GLN A 53 -16.57 14.24 3.68
N GLU A 54 -17.03 13.00 3.52
CA GLU A 54 -16.18 11.85 3.22
C GLU A 54 -16.17 11.58 1.72
N ASP A 55 -15.00 11.25 1.16
CA ASP A 55 -14.89 10.80 -0.22
C ASP A 55 -15.26 9.29 -0.28
N PRO A 56 -16.33 8.90 -1.00
CA PRO A 56 -16.77 7.51 -1.07
C PRO A 56 -15.76 6.59 -1.78
N THR A 57 -14.79 7.15 -2.52
CA THR A 57 -13.72 6.41 -3.16
C THR A 57 -12.53 6.14 -2.22
N GLU A 58 -12.46 6.84 -1.09
CA GLU A 58 -11.38 6.67 -0.11
C GLU A 58 -11.76 5.70 1.01
N ARG A 59 -10.77 4.95 1.48
CA ARG A 59 -10.94 4.04 2.62
C ARG A 59 -10.77 4.80 3.93
N THR A 60 -11.70 4.57 4.86
CA THR A 60 -11.55 5.07 6.23
C THR A 60 -10.40 4.34 6.95
N ALA A 61 -9.81 4.99 7.95
CA ALA A 61 -8.79 4.38 8.80
C ALA A 61 -9.32 3.10 9.49
N GLY A 62 -10.61 3.09 9.87
CA GLY A 62 -11.27 1.92 10.44
C GLY A 62 -11.33 0.74 9.45
N ALA A 63 -11.65 1.00 8.18
CA ALA A 63 -11.65 -0.04 7.14
C ALA A 63 -10.24 -0.62 6.93
N VAL A 64 -9.19 0.20 6.98
CA VAL A 64 -7.79 -0.29 6.87
C VAL A 64 -7.43 -1.24 8.01
N VAL A 65 -7.76 -0.88 9.24
CA VAL A 65 -7.50 -1.73 10.42
C VAL A 65 -8.33 -3.02 10.37
N GLU A 66 -9.59 -2.92 9.97
CA GLU A 66 -10.46 -4.10 9.82
C GLU A 66 -9.91 -5.06 8.76
N ASP A 67 -9.47 -4.56 7.60
CA ASP A 67 -8.88 -5.39 6.56
C ASP A 67 -7.60 -6.10 7.02
N GLN A 68 -6.73 -5.42 7.77
CA GLN A 68 -5.54 -6.06 8.37
C GLN A 68 -5.92 -7.17 9.38
N SER A 69 -6.97 -6.95 10.15
CA SER A 69 -7.53 -7.95 11.07
C SER A 69 -8.07 -9.16 10.30
N ILE A 70 -8.79 -8.94 9.20
CA ILE A 70 -9.28 -9.99 8.29
C ILE A 70 -8.10 -10.79 7.73
N GLU A 71 -7.12 -10.12 7.10
CA GLU A 71 -5.92 -10.77 6.53
C GLU A 71 -5.23 -11.64 7.57
N THR A 72 -5.02 -11.11 8.78
CA THR A 72 -4.37 -11.84 9.88
C THR A 72 -5.16 -13.07 10.30
N LYS A 73 -6.47 -12.94 10.54
CA LYS A 73 -7.34 -14.06 10.95
C LYS A 73 -7.33 -15.16 9.91
N VAL A 74 -7.47 -14.80 8.64
CA VAL A 74 -7.47 -15.76 7.52
C VAL A 74 -6.12 -16.48 7.46
N ILE A 75 -4.99 -15.76 7.45
CA ILE A 75 -3.65 -16.37 7.39
C ILE A 75 -3.43 -17.33 8.56
N VAL A 76 -3.83 -16.92 9.78
CA VAL A 76 -3.69 -17.75 10.98
C VAL A 76 -4.56 -19.00 10.89
N ASN A 77 -5.82 -18.86 10.47
CA ASN A 77 -6.76 -19.98 10.39
C ASN A 77 -6.38 -20.96 9.27
N LEU A 78 -5.95 -20.48 8.10
CA LEU A 78 -5.45 -21.34 7.02
C LEU A 78 -4.30 -22.23 7.52
N LYS A 79 -3.35 -21.65 8.27
CA LYS A 79 -2.19 -22.38 8.81
C LYS A 79 -2.53 -23.31 9.97
N LYS A 80 -3.53 -22.97 10.79
CA LYS A 80 -3.92 -23.74 11.98
C LYS A 80 -4.86 -24.89 11.67
N LEU A 81 -5.85 -24.67 10.81
CA LEU A 81 -6.91 -25.62 10.53
C LEU A 81 -6.55 -26.60 9.41
N GLU A 82 -5.55 -26.26 8.59
CA GLU A 82 -5.10 -27.10 7.49
C GLU A 82 -3.56 -27.09 7.37
N PRO A 83 -2.85 -28.10 7.91
CA PRO A 83 -1.38 -28.16 7.90
C PRO A 83 -0.76 -28.14 6.49
N GLU A 84 -1.48 -28.60 5.46
CA GLU A 84 -1.01 -28.56 4.08
C GLU A 84 -0.98 -27.12 3.53
N LEU A 85 -1.95 -26.28 3.89
CA LEU A 85 -1.97 -24.86 3.50
C LEU A 85 -0.84 -24.06 4.15
N LYS A 86 -0.29 -24.52 5.28
CA LYS A 86 0.93 -23.92 5.88
C LYS A 86 2.14 -24.04 4.95
N LYS A 87 2.20 -25.08 4.12
CA LYS A 87 3.29 -25.32 3.16
C LYS A 87 3.01 -24.70 1.80
N ALA A 88 1.75 -24.37 1.50
CA ALA A 88 1.33 -23.71 0.27
C ALA A 88 1.87 -22.27 0.18
N ASN A 89 1.91 -21.73 -1.04
CA ASN A 89 2.22 -20.33 -1.28
C ASN A 89 0.90 -19.60 -1.42
N ILE A 90 0.40 -18.95 -0.36
CA ILE A 90 -0.90 -18.27 -0.38
C ILE A 90 -0.70 -16.88 0.18
N ASP A 91 -0.99 -15.88 -0.64
CA ASP A 91 -1.10 -14.50 -0.21
C ASP A 91 -2.58 -14.15 -0.07
N VAL A 92 -2.89 -13.52 1.06
CA VAL A 92 -4.23 -13.09 1.42
C VAL A 92 -4.24 -11.57 1.42
N ILE A 93 -5.11 -10.99 0.62
CA ILE A 93 -5.26 -9.55 0.50
C ILE A 93 -6.70 -9.17 0.80
N SER A 94 -6.94 -8.21 1.69
CA SER A 94 -8.26 -7.63 1.95
C SER A 94 -8.30 -6.16 1.57
N HIS A 95 -9.41 -5.76 0.95
CA HIS A 95 -9.69 -4.37 0.60
C HIS A 95 -11.18 -4.10 0.77
N ASN A 96 -11.51 -3.28 1.76
CA ASN A 96 -12.88 -2.93 2.16
C ASN A 96 -13.79 -4.16 2.40
N GLY A 97 -13.24 -5.22 2.99
CA GLY A 97 -13.93 -6.49 3.23
C GLY A 97 -14.03 -7.42 2.01
N VAL A 98 -13.49 -7.05 0.84
CA VAL A 98 -13.31 -7.96 -0.29
C VAL A 98 -11.96 -8.64 -0.15
N VAL A 99 -11.97 -9.96 0.00
CA VAL A 99 -10.77 -10.79 0.16
C VAL A 99 -10.38 -11.41 -1.17
N LEU A 100 -9.09 -11.35 -1.50
CA LEU A 100 -8.44 -12.01 -2.61
C LEU A 100 -7.45 -13.05 -2.06
N LEU A 101 -7.59 -14.29 -2.52
CA LEU A 101 -6.62 -15.37 -2.29
C LEU A 101 -5.87 -15.63 -3.59
N VAL A 102 -4.55 -15.48 -3.60
CA VAL A 102 -3.69 -15.76 -4.76
C VAL A 102 -2.51 -16.64 -4.36
N GLY A 103 -1.93 -17.32 -5.33
CA GLY A 103 -0.80 -18.23 -5.14
C GLY A 103 -1.12 -19.65 -5.58
N GLN A 104 -0.48 -20.65 -4.95
CA GLN A 104 -0.51 -22.04 -5.40
C GLN A 104 -0.82 -23.01 -4.27
N VAL A 105 -1.66 -23.99 -4.60
CA VAL A 105 -2.03 -25.12 -3.75
C VAL A 105 -1.81 -26.44 -4.47
N ALA A 106 -1.65 -27.52 -3.70
CA ALA A 106 -1.34 -28.84 -4.26
C ALA A 106 -2.56 -29.57 -4.88
N SER A 107 -3.79 -29.13 -4.58
CA SER A 107 -5.01 -29.78 -5.06
C SER A 107 -6.23 -28.85 -5.05
N GLU A 108 -7.24 -29.18 -5.86
CA GLU A 108 -8.54 -28.49 -5.85
C GLU A 108 -9.27 -28.61 -4.51
N ALA A 109 -9.05 -29.71 -3.78
CA ALA A 109 -9.58 -29.88 -2.44
C ALA A 109 -9.03 -28.83 -1.47
N LEU A 110 -7.71 -28.57 -1.52
CA LEU A 110 -7.08 -27.52 -0.72
C LEU A 110 -7.53 -26.12 -1.15
N LYS A 111 -7.73 -25.89 -2.45
CA LYS A 111 -8.30 -24.63 -2.96
C LYS A 111 -9.68 -24.37 -2.35
N THR A 112 -10.55 -25.37 -2.38
CA THR A 112 -11.90 -25.31 -1.81
C THR A 112 -11.86 -25.11 -0.29
N ARG A 113 -10.98 -25.85 0.39
CA ARG A 113 -10.78 -25.75 1.84
C ARG A 113 -10.31 -24.37 2.26
N ALA A 114 -9.43 -23.75 1.48
CA ALA A 114 -8.97 -22.38 1.72
C ALA A 114 -10.11 -21.36 1.63
N THR A 115 -11.01 -21.48 0.64
CA THR A 115 -12.22 -20.64 0.56
C THR A 115 -13.11 -20.81 1.78
N GLN A 116 -13.36 -22.05 2.20
CA GLN A 116 -14.20 -22.33 3.37
C GLN A 116 -13.63 -21.68 4.64
N ILE A 117 -12.36 -21.95 4.95
CA ILE A 117 -11.68 -21.38 6.13
C ILE A 117 -11.71 -19.85 6.07
N THR A 118 -11.52 -19.26 4.89
CA THR A 118 -11.58 -17.80 4.70
C THR A 118 -12.96 -17.27 5.04
N SER A 119 -14.03 -17.91 4.56
CA SER A 119 -15.42 -17.48 4.82
C SER A 119 -15.80 -17.53 6.30
N GLU A 120 -15.23 -18.47 7.06
CA GLU A 120 -15.49 -18.65 8.49
C GLU A 120 -14.62 -17.74 9.37
N SER A 121 -13.59 -17.09 8.81
CA SER A 121 -12.59 -16.34 9.57
C SER A 121 -13.09 -14.99 10.10
N SER A 122 -14.07 -14.35 9.46
CA SER A 122 -14.62 -13.07 9.91
C SER A 122 -15.98 -12.78 9.30
N THR A 123 -16.90 -12.28 10.12
CA THR A 123 -18.23 -11.80 9.65
C THR A 123 -18.15 -10.50 8.86
N LYS A 124 -16.98 -9.84 8.81
CA LYS A 124 -16.75 -8.60 8.07
C LYS A 124 -16.34 -8.83 6.61
N ILE A 125 -16.12 -10.08 6.21
CA ILE A 125 -15.84 -10.44 4.82
C ILE A 125 -17.14 -10.29 4.02
N LYS A 126 -17.11 -9.41 3.01
CA LYS A 126 -18.23 -9.18 2.09
C LYS A 126 -18.21 -10.16 0.91
N ARG A 127 -17.01 -10.45 0.39
CA ARG A 127 -16.82 -11.29 -0.80
C ARG A 127 -15.43 -11.90 -0.80
N ILE A 128 -15.31 -13.10 -1.38
CA ILE A 128 -14.04 -13.81 -1.53
C ILE A 128 -13.82 -14.08 -3.02
N HIS A 129 -12.66 -13.69 -3.53
CA HIS A 129 -12.14 -14.07 -4.83
C HIS A 129 -11.02 -15.08 -4.61
N ASN A 130 -11.28 -16.34 -4.96
CA ASN A 130 -10.29 -17.40 -4.87
C ASN A 130 -9.62 -17.63 -6.23
N GLU A 131 -8.43 -17.06 -6.36
CA GLU A 131 -7.58 -17.10 -7.55
C GLU A 131 -6.34 -17.98 -7.30
N LEU A 132 -6.43 -18.92 -6.35
CA LEU A 132 -5.40 -19.94 -6.14
C LEU A 132 -5.31 -20.87 -7.35
N GLU A 133 -4.09 -21.19 -7.75
CA GLU A 133 -3.81 -22.11 -8.85
C GLU A 133 -3.40 -23.48 -8.30
N VAL A 134 -3.93 -24.55 -8.89
CA VAL A 134 -3.47 -25.91 -8.57
C VAL A 134 -2.20 -26.18 -9.35
N ALA A 135 -1.07 -25.84 -8.74
CA ALA A 135 0.24 -25.87 -9.37
C ALA A 135 1.36 -26.05 -8.32
N GLY A 136 2.55 -26.40 -8.80
CA GLY A 136 3.77 -26.30 -8.00
C GLY A 136 4.08 -24.84 -7.63
N LYS A 137 4.90 -24.63 -6.60
CA LYS A 137 5.29 -23.28 -6.17
C LYS A 137 5.98 -22.52 -7.31
N THR A 138 5.55 -21.29 -7.54
CA THR A 138 6.18 -20.38 -8.51
C THR A 138 7.65 -20.15 -8.16
N GLY A 139 8.53 -20.32 -9.15
CA GLY A 139 9.97 -20.14 -9.00
C GLY A 139 10.38 -18.68 -8.79
N LEU A 140 11.61 -18.46 -8.32
CA LEU A 140 12.13 -17.13 -7.99
C LEU A 140 12.09 -16.16 -9.20
N LEU A 141 12.43 -16.65 -10.40
CA LEU A 141 12.42 -15.85 -11.63
C LEU A 141 11.04 -15.31 -11.98
N ALA A 142 10.00 -16.13 -11.84
CA ALA A 142 8.62 -15.72 -12.11
C ALA A 142 8.17 -14.65 -11.10
N ARG A 143 8.50 -14.79 -9.80
CA ARG A 143 8.20 -13.77 -8.78
C ARG A 143 8.92 -12.44 -9.04
N SER A 144 10.18 -12.49 -9.47
CA SER A 144 10.91 -11.28 -9.88
C SER A 144 10.27 -10.60 -11.08
N ASN A 145 9.81 -11.39 -12.07
CA ASN A 145 9.07 -10.87 -13.20
C ASN A 145 7.74 -10.24 -12.77
N ASP A 146 6.99 -10.87 -11.85
CA ASP A 146 5.71 -10.35 -11.35
C ASP A 146 5.89 -9.00 -10.65
N ASN A 147 6.90 -8.86 -9.78
CA ASN A 147 7.21 -7.58 -9.15
C ASN A 147 7.53 -6.48 -10.17
N TRP A 148 8.23 -6.83 -11.25
CA TRP A 148 8.54 -5.91 -12.34
C TRP A 148 7.29 -5.53 -13.14
N VAL A 149 6.43 -6.50 -13.47
CA VAL A 149 5.13 -6.27 -14.11
C VAL A 149 4.26 -5.36 -13.24
N ALA A 150 4.14 -5.66 -11.94
CA ALA A 150 3.37 -4.85 -11.01
C ALA A 150 3.88 -3.41 -10.95
N THR A 151 5.20 -3.23 -10.93
CA THR A 151 5.83 -1.90 -10.96
C THR A 151 5.46 -1.17 -12.25
N LYS A 152 5.60 -1.80 -13.42
CA LYS A 152 5.20 -1.21 -14.71
C LYS A 152 3.73 -0.80 -14.74
N VAL A 153 2.82 -1.69 -14.30
CA VAL A 153 1.39 -1.41 -14.24
C VAL A 153 1.13 -0.20 -13.34
N ARG A 154 1.68 -0.18 -12.12
CA ARG A 154 1.51 0.95 -11.19
C ARG A 154 2.06 2.26 -11.77
N THR A 155 3.24 2.23 -12.39
CA THR A 155 3.82 3.43 -13.02
C THR A 155 2.97 3.96 -14.16
N LEU A 156 2.44 3.08 -15.01
CA LEU A 156 1.55 3.48 -16.11
C LEU A 156 0.22 4.03 -15.59
N MET A 157 -0.35 3.44 -14.54
CA MET A 157 -1.54 3.97 -13.89
C MET A 157 -1.28 5.36 -13.31
N LEU A 158 -0.15 5.57 -12.62
CA LEU A 158 0.24 6.86 -12.07
C LEU A 158 0.44 7.93 -13.16
N ALA A 159 0.88 7.54 -14.35
CA ALA A 159 1.09 8.44 -15.47
C ALA A 159 -0.19 8.75 -16.27
N ASN A 160 -1.30 8.06 -15.99
CA ASN A 160 -2.55 8.20 -16.73
C ASN A 160 -3.63 8.85 -15.85
N SER A 161 -4.00 10.09 -16.17
CA SER A 161 -5.02 10.85 -15.42
C SER A 161 -6.44 10.27 -15.52
N SER A 162 -6.69 9.33 -16.43
CA SER A 162 -7.98 8.65 -16.57
C SER A 162 -8.14 7.46 -15.64
N VAL A 163 -7.09 7.11 -14.86
CA VAL A 163 -7.12 6.00 -13.91
C VAL A 163 -6.85 6.55 -12.51
N PRO A 164 -7.74 6.32 -11.52
CA PRO A 164 -7.52 6.78 -10.16
C PRO A 164 -6.52 5.87 -9.45
N SER A 165 -5.23 6.00 -9.79
CA SER A 165 -4.15 5.11 -9.32
C SER A 165 -4.02 5.05 -7.80
N GLY A 166 -4.42 6.11 -7.08
CA GLY A 166 -4.42 6.15 -5.61
C GLY A 166 -5.48 5.26 -4.95
N GLN A 167 -6.57 4.97 -5.67
CA GLN A 167 -7.69 4.15 -5.21
C GLN A 167 -7.55 2.68 -5.62
N ILE A 168 -6.61 2.37 -6.53
CA ILE A 168 -6.43 1.05 -7.12
C ILE A 168 -5.18 0.36 -6.55
N ARG A 169 -5.39 -0.76 -5.88
CA ARG A 169 -4.33 -1.68 -5.46
C ARG A 169 -4.10 -2.71 -6.56
N VAL A 170 -2.86 -2.79 -7.04
CA VAL A 170 -2.43 -3.77 -8.05
C VAL A 170 -1.71 -4.92 -7.35
N ILE A 171 -2.12 -6.16 -7.63
CA ILE A 171 -1.49 -7.39 -7.18
C ILE A 171 -1.13 -8.20 -8.43
N THR A 172 -0.01 -8.93 -8.40
CA THR A 172 0.42 -9.77 -9.52
C THR A 172 0.87 -11.12 -9.01
N GLU A 173 0.44 -12.18 -9.67
CA GLU A 173 0.87 -13.56 -9.40
C GLU A 173 0.94 -14.32 -10.71
N ASN A 174 2.10 -14.88 -11.04
CA ASN A 174 2.32 -15.72 -12.21
C ASN A 174 1.84 -15.08 -13.54
N GLY A 175 2.14 -13.79 -13.73
CA GLY A 175 1.71 -13.00 -14.88
C GLY A 175 0.23 -12.53 -14.86
N ALA A 176 -0.61 -13.04 -13.95
CA ALA A 176 -1.96 -12.53 -13.75
C ALA A 176 -1.93 -11.24 -12.92
N VAL A 177 -2.71 -10.24 -13.32
CA VAL A 177 -2.87 -8.97 -12.60
C VAL A 177 -4.25 -8.92 -11.97
N PHE A 178 -4.31 -8.68 -10.66
CA PHE A 178 -5.53 -8.49 -9.90
C PHE A 178 -5.63 -7.03 -9.47
N LEU A 179 -6.75 -6.39 -9.80
CA LEU A 179 -7.00 -4.99 -9.50
C LEU A 179 -8.09 -4.88 -8.44
N MET A 180 -7.78 -4.26 -7.30
CA MET A 180 -8.70 -4.06 -6.17
C MET A 180 -8.86 -2.57 -5.88
N GLY A 181 -9.98 -2.16 -5.32
CA GLY A 181 -10.27 -0.75 -5.05
C GLY A 181 -11.76 -0.47 -4.90
N LEU A 182 -12.08 0.73 -4.43
CA LEU A 182 -13.41 1.34 -4.46
C LEU A 182 -13.45 2.29 -5.64
N VAL A 183 -14.16 1.91 -6.70
CA VAL A 183 -14.08 2.62 -7.99
C VAL A 183 -15.42 2.61 -8.71
N THR A 184 -15.60 3.51 -9.67
CA THR A 184 -16.72 3.40 -10.61
C THR A 184 -16.45 2.30 -11.64
N GLN A 185 -17.48 1.92 -12.39
CA GLN A 185 -17.32 0.94 -13.46
C GLN A 185 -16.40 1.48 -14.58
N ALA A 186 -16.47 2.78 -14.89
CA ALA A 186 -15.62 3.42 -15.87
C ALA A 186 -14.13 3.39 -15.45
N ASP A 187 -13.83 3.69 -14.19
CA ASP A 187 -12.48 3.63 -13.65
C ASP A 187 -11.90 2.21 -13.68
N ALA A 188 -12.73 1.22 -13.32
CA ALA A 188 -12.35 -0.20 -13.37
C ALA A 188 -12.04 -0.68 -14.79
N ASP A 189 -12.82 -0.22 -15.76
CA ASP A 189 -12.62 -0.52 -17.18
C ASP A 189 -11.31 0.13 -17.66
N ALA A 190 -11.12 1.43 -17.41
CA ALA A 190 -9.89 2.15 -17.76
C ALA A 190 -8.64 1.51 -17.14
N ALA A 191 -8.71 1.11 -15.87
CA ALA A 191 -7.61 0.45 -15.17
C ALA A 191 -7.27 -0.92 -15.78
N ALA A 192 -8.29 -1.71 -16.13
CA ALA A 192 -8.10 -3.02 -16.73
C ALA A 192 -7.60 -2.93 -18.18
N ASP A 193 -8.06 -1.93 -18.93
CA ASP A 193 -7.62 -1.59 -20.29
C ASP A 193 -6.14 -1.19 -20.29
N LEU A 194 -5.72 -0.41 -19.32
CA LEU A 194 -4.30 -0.05 -19.16
C LEU A 194 -3.47 -1.27 -18.78
N ALA A 195 -3.89 -2.04 -17.77
CA ALA A 195 -3.12 -3.16 -17.26
C ALA A 195 -2.92 -4.28 -18.30
N ARG A 196 -3.95 -4.60 -19.10
CA ARG A 196 -3.86 -5.71 -20.08
C ARG A 196 -2.86 -5.46 -21.20
N ASN A 197 -2.52 -4.20 -21.47
CA ASN A 197 -1.57 -3.81 -22.51
C ASN A 197 -0.11 -3.82 -22.03
N VAL A 198 0.14 -4.15 -20.75
CA VAL A 198 1.50 -4.20 -20.20
C VAL A 198 2.17 -5.53 -20.56
N SER A 199 3.38 -5.44 -21.15
CA SER A 199 4.20 -6.62 -21.45
C SER A 199 4.44 -7.47 -20.21
N GLY A 200 4.14 -8.77 -20.31
CA GLY A 200 4.26 -9.74 -19.22
C GLY A 200 2.94 -10.03 -18.48
N VAL A 201 1.87 -9.29 -18.79
CA VAL A 201 0.53 -9.58 -18.29
C VAL A 201 -0.11 -10.69 -19.14
N THR A 202 -0.59 -11.74 -18.48
CA THR A 202 -1.27 -12.88 -19.13
C THR A 202 -2.79 -12.76 -19.02
N ARG A 203 -3.29 -12.24 -17.90
CA ARG A 203 -4.71 -11.95 -17.68
C ARG A 203 -4.89 -10.82 -16.66
N VAL A 204 -6.03 -10.15 -16.73
CA VAL A 204 -6.43 -9.13 -15.76
C VAL A 204 -7.75 -9.53 -15.11
N VAL A 205 -7.79 -9.54 -13.79
CA VAL A 205 -8.97 -9.87 -12.98
C VAL A 205 -9.40 -8.63 -12.19
N LYS A 206 -10.66 -8.22 -12.36
CA LYS A 206 -11.27 -7.09 -11.66
C LYS A 206 -11.85 -7.55 -10.33
N VAL A 207 -11.20 -7.15 -9.24
CA VAL A 207 -11.55 -7.48 -7.85
C VAL A 207 -12.01 -6.19 -7.14
N PHE A 208 -12.74 -5.34 -7.85
CA PHE A 208 -13.25 -4.05 -7.37
C PHE A 208 -14.55 -4.19 -6.59
N GLU A 209 -14.77 -3.27 -5.66
CA GLU A 209 -16.09 -2.93 -5.13
C GLU A 209 -16.56 -1.67 -5.85
N TYR A 210 -17.73 -1.75 -6.48
CA TYR A 210 -18.26 -0.68 -7.31
C TYR A 210 -19.11 0.28 -6.48
N LEU A 211 -18.88 1.57 -6.67
CA LEU A 211 -19.73 2.61 -6.12
C LEU A 211 -21.04 2.63 -6.93
N ASN A 212 -22.16 2.60 -6.22
CA ASN A 212 -23.51 2.70 -6.79
C ASN A 212 -23.97 4.15 -6.89
#